data_AF-Q9Z9B4-F1
#
_entry.id   AF-Q9Z9B4-F1
#
_cell.length_a   1.000
_cell.length_b   1.000
_cell.length_c   1.000
_cell.angle_alpha   90.00
_cell.angle_beta   90.00
_cell.angle_gamma   90.00
#
_symmetry.space_group_name_H-M   'P 1'
#
loop_
_entity.id
_entity.type
_entity.pdbx_description
1 polymer ?
#
loop_
_entity_poly.entity_id
_entity_poly.type
_entity_poly.pdbx_seq_one_letter_code
_entity_poly.pdbx_strand_id
1 'polypeptide(L)'
;MAVEGRVNSSQALNQDCQEVLANKQSKGLLRCRILSIVVAVITFIAGVVLIALTLASILTSVPYLALGVFLLIVTLGCIIFALCSEKIKKVPPTPISHKEEIIAWFEERKNIDMEKEKEDPEHFGRTATDIPMRSALDQFNHSCHHIHESPALTETYRSHQDVLLFKDWCPVTLPDVTSEEEVLIRSVVGSYLLMEACVPKVSMLIDELHNKLKSPSERECLFIDKKTLQRKASFLFTQKDLATFFLAYTRVNDGHLAPFRAGAKWILIHYVRLRRQHNQNDFFTPGHSCYYARLAFNQTQRLYHQLFNVEKLRSIYANMDKDPLCHPWAFIPIYDLLKTEDHGDGFLEQQEDREYPSRAAQDQFWG
;
A
#
# COMPACT_ATOMS: atom_id res chain seq x y z
N MET A 1 9.88 -20.61 34.74
CA MET A 1 9.41 -19.57 33.79
C MET A 1 10.59 -18.99 33.01
N ALA A 2 11.32 -19.81 32.23
CA ALA A 2 12.51 -19.37 31.47
C ALA A 2 12.60 -20.01 30.07
N VAL A 3 11.48 -20.51 29.54
CA VAL A 3 11.44 -21.26 28.28
C VAL A 3 10.83 -20.44 27.14
N GLU A 4 9.91 -19.50 27.43
CA GLU A 4 9.25 -18.66 26.41
C GLU A 4 10.15 -17.56 25.82
N GLY A 5 11.14 -17.05 26.57
CA GLY A 5 12.08 -16.04 26.07
C GLY A 5 13.13 -16.55 25.07
N ARG A 6 13.45 -17.86 25.09
CA ARG A 6 14.44 -18.43 24.16
C ARG A 6 13.85 -18.72 22.79
N VAL A 7 12.59 -19.13 22.70
CA VAL A 7 11.94 -19.51 21.42
C VAL A 7 11.81 -18.30 20.49
N ASN A 8 11.45 -17.12 21.02
CA ASN A 8 11.35 -15.88 20.24
C ASN A 8 12.71 -15.40 19.72
N SER A 9 13.78 -15.50 20.51
CA SER A 9 15.13 -15.12 20.08
C SER A 9 15.68 -16.03 18.97
N SER A 10 15.36 -17.33 19.01
CA SER A 10 15.77 -18.30 17.98
C SER A 10 14.94 -18.19 16.69
N GLN A 11 13.71 -17.68 16.75
CA GLN A 11 12.93 -17.35 15.57
C GLN A 11 13.42 -16.06 14.92
N ALA A 12 13.72 -15.02 15.71
CA ALA A 12 14.33 -13.77 15.24
C ALA A 12 15.70 -14.00 14.57
N LEU A 13 16.56 -14.84 15.16
CA LEU A 13 17.89 -15.14 14.57
C LEU A 13 17.80 -15.96 13.28
N ASN A 14 16.81 -16.87 13.18
CA ASN A 14 16.52 -17.59 11.94
C ASN A 14 15.88 -16.68 10.87
N GLN A 15 15.12 -15.67 11.28
CA GLN A 15 14.49 -14.65 10.41
C GLN A 15 15.55 -13.73 9.77
N ASP A 16 16.52 -13.22 10.55
CA ASP A 16 17.65 -12.44 10.02
C ASP A 16 18.50 -13.27 9.04
N CYS A 17 18.70 -14.56 9.35
CA CYS A 17 19.47 -15.45 8.48
C CYS A 17 18.74 -15.70 7.15
N GLN A 18 17.41 -15.77 7.14
CA GLN A 18 16.61 -15.94 5.92
C GLN A 18 16.57 -14.67 5.06
N GLU A 19 16.49 -13.48 5.65
CA GLU A 19 16.57 -12.21 4.91
C GLU A 19 17.95 -11.99 4.29
N VAL A 20 19.02 -12.30 5.01
CA VAL A 20 20.39 -12.25 4.48
C VAL A 20 20.59 -13.26 3.34
N LEU A 21 19.99 -14.45 3.44
CA LEU A 21 20.03 -15.47 2.38
C LEU A 21 19.24 -15.04 1.14
N ALA A 22 18.05 -14.44 1.31
CA ALA A 22 17.24 -13.92 0.21
C ALA A 22 17.94 -12.75 -0.51
N ASN A 23 18.57 -11.84 0.25
CA ASN A 23 19.34 -10.72 -0.30
C ASN A 23 20.61 -11.19 -1.02
N LYS A 24 21.28 -12.24 -0.51
CA LYS A 24 22.40 -12.90 -1.22
C LYS A 24 21.96 -13.60 -2.51
N GLN A 25 20.82 -14.29 -2.52
CA GLN A 25 20.27 -14.92 -3.73
C GLN A 25 19.88 -13.88 -4.79
N SER A 26 19.27 -12.76 -4.38
CA SER A 26 18.94 -11.61 -5.23
C SER A 26 20.18 -11.02 -5.91
N LYS A 27 21.25 -10.75 -5.14
CA LYS A 27 22.52 -10.25 -5.68
C LYS A 27 23.20 -11.28 -6.59
N GLY A 28 23.03 -12.58 -6.32
CA GLY A 28 23.51 -13.67 -7.17
C GLY A 28 22.84 -13.69 -8.55
N LEU A 29 21.52 -13.57 -8.59
CA LEU A 29 20.74 -13.55 -9.84
C LEU A 29 21.06 -12.33 -10.71
N LEU A 30 21.23 -11.14 -10.10
CA LEU A 30 21.65 -9.93 -10.83
C LEU A 30 23.03 -10.12 -11.49
N ARG A 31 23.98 -10.70 -10.75
CA ARG A 31 25.33 -10.99 -11.28
C ARG A 31 25.28 -12.02 -12.41
N CYS A 32 24.49 -13.08 -12.28
CA CYS A 32 24.28 -14.07 -13.34
C CYS A 32 23.63 -13.46 -14.60
N ARG A 33 22.69 -12.51 -14.44
CA ARG A 33 22.07 -11.79 -15.57
C ARG A 33 23.08 -10.94 -16.33
N ILE A 34 23.86 -10.14 -15.62
CA ILE A 34 24.91 -9.31 -16.23
C ILE A 34 25.92 -10.20 -16.96
N LEU A 35 26.34 -11.30 -16.33
CA LEU A 35 27.24 -12.27 -16.95
C LEU A 35 26.62 -12.92 -18.21
N SER A 36 25.34 -13.30 -18.17
CA SER A 36 24.62 -13.88 -19.31
C SER A 36 24.52 -12.91 -20.49
N ILE A 37 24.30 -11.62 -20.24
CA ILE A 37 24.27 -10.59 -21.29
C ILE A 37 25.67 -10.40 -21.89
N VAL A 38 26.70 -10.33 -21.05
CA VAL A 38 28.10 -10.21 -21.50
C VAL A 38 28.50 -11.41 -22.37
N VAL A 39 28.16 -12.62 -21.95
CA VAL A 39 28.40 -13.85 -22.73
C VAL A 39 27.66 -13.80 -24.06
N ALA A 40 26.38 -13.40 -24.07
CA ALA A 40 25.59 -13.29 -25.29
C ALA A 40 26.20 -12.32 -26.32
N VAL A 41 26.72 -11.18 -25.87
CA VAL A 41 27.37 -10.18 -26.75
C VAL A 41 28.65 -10.77 -27.35
N ILE A 42 29.48 -11.42 -26.54
CA ILE A 42 30.75 -12.01 -27.01
C ILE A 42 30.48 -13.14 -28.01
N THR A 43 29.55 -14.06 -27.71
CA THR A 43 29.21 -15.17 -28.61
C THR A 43 28.53 -14.70 -29.89
N PHE A 44 27.75 -13.62 -29.84
CA PHE A 44 27.16 -13.01 -31.03
C PHE A 44 28.22 -12.46 -31.97
N ILE A 45 29.15 -11.66 -31.44
CA ILE A 45 30.24 -11.08 -32.23
C ILE A 45 31.11 -12.20 -32.84
N ALA A 46 31.49 -13.19 -32.04
CA ALA A 46 32.28 -14.33 -32.52
C ALA A 46 31.55 -15.14 -33.59
N GLY A 47 30.25 -15.39 -33.42
CA GLY A 47 29.42 -16.12 -34.39
C GLY A 47 29.28 -15.37 -35.72
N VAL A 48 29.01 -14.06 -35.69
CA VAL A 48 28.92 -13.22 -36.89
C VAL A 48 30.26 -13.15 -37.64
N VAL A 49 31.37 -12.96 -36.91
CA VAL A 49 32.71 -12.92 -37.50
C VAL A 49 33.05 -14.26 -38.16
N LEU A 50 32.77 -15.38 -37.49
CA LEU A 50 33.00 -16.71 -38.05
C LEU A 50 32.23 -16.92 -39.35
N ILE A 51 30.92 -16.62 -39.36
CA ILE A 51 30.07 -16.75 -40.56
C ILE A 51 30.57 -15.84 -41.69
N ALA A 52 30.94 -14.60 -41.38
CA ALA A 52 31.45 -13.65 -42.38
C ALA A 52 32.77 -14.15 -43.02
N LEU A 53 33.68 -14.71 -42.21
CA LEU A 53 34.95 -15.26 -42.68
C LEU A 53 34.76 -16.55 -43.49
N THR A 54 33.77 -17.40 -43.17
CA THR A 54 33.41 -18.55 -44.02
C THR A 54 32.75 -18.14 -45.32
N LEU A 55 31.85 -17.15 -45.31
CA LEU A 55 31.22 -16.62 -46.53
C LEU A 55 32.23 -15.94 -47.45
N ALA A 56 33.24 -15.28 -46.88
CA ALA A 56 34.37 -14.72 -47.61
C ALA A 56 35.38 -15.77 -48.11
N SER A 57 35.13 -17.07 -47.89
CA SER A 57 36.00 -18.19 -48.29
C SER A 57 37.41 -18.15 -47.66
N ILE A 58 37.58 -17.43 -46.55
CA ILE A 58 38.85 -17.32 -45.80
C ILE A 58 39.04 -18.56 -44.91
N LEU A 59 37.94 -19.16 -44.44
CA LEU A 59 37.91 -20.35 -43.60
C LEU A 59 37.22 -21.53 -44.32
N THR A 60 37.59 -22.76 -43.98
CA THR A 60 36.95 -23.97 -44.54
C THR A 60 35.44 -23.98 -44.25
N SER A 61 34.65 -24.14 -45.31
CA SER A 61 33.24 -23.76 -45.38
C SER A 61 32.33 -24.46 -44.36
N VAL A 62 32.48 -25.76 -44.14
CA VAL A 62 31.48 -26.54 -43.39
C VAL A 62 31.62 -26.47 -41.86
N PRO A 63 32.79 -26.75 -41.24
CA PRO A 63 32.88 -26.82 -39.78
C PRO A 63 32.75 -25.46 -39.09
N TYR A 64 33.27 -24.40 -39.69
CA TYR A 64 33.22 -23.05 -39.11
C TYR A 64 31.87 -22.37 -39.30
N LEU A 65 31.13 -22.71 -40.37
CA LEU A 65 29.74 -22.29 -40.52
C LEU A 65 28.84 -22.95 -39.47
N ALA A 66 29.01 -24.26 -39.23
CA ALA A 66 28.27 -24.96 -38.18
C ALA A 66 28.57 -24.38 -36.78
N LEU A 67 29.85 -24.07 -36.49
CA LEU A 67 30.25 -23.43 -35.24
C LEU A 67 29.66 -22.01 -35.10
N GLY A 68 29.67 -21.21 -36.16
CA GLY A 68 29.10 -19.86 -36.17
C GLY A 68 27.58 -19.88 -35.91
N VAL A 69 26.85 -20.79 -36.55
CA VAL A 69 25.41 -20.99 -36.31
C VAL A 69 25.15 -21.45 -34.86
N PHE A 70 25.96 -22.39 -34.34
CA PHE A 70 25.84 -22.84 -32.96
C PHE A 70 26.03 -21.69 -31.96
N LEU A 71 27.01 -20.81 -32.17
CA LEU A 71 27.24 -19.64 -31.32
C LEU A 71 26.05 -18.67 -31.32
N LEU A 72 25.39 -18.47 -32.46
CA LEU A 72 24.17 -17.67 -32.55
C LEU A 72 22.99 -18.29 -31.79
N ILE A 73 22.86 -19.62 -31.80
CA ILE A 73 21.85 -20.33 -31.00
C ILE A 73 22.12 -20.15 -29.50
N VAL A 74 23.39 -20.23 -29.07
CA VAL A 74 23.78 -19.96 -27.67
C VAL A 74 23.46 -18.51 -27.28
N THR A 75 23.75 -17.53 -28.14
CA THR A 75 23.35 -16.14 -27.93
C THR A 75 21.85 -16.00 -27.72
N LEU A 76 21.04 -16.64 -28.58
CA LEU A 76 19.59 -16.61 -28.45
C LEU A 76 19.12 -17.22 -27.12
N GLY A 77 19.72 -18.34 -26.70
CA GLY A 77 19.44 -18.97 -25.40
C GLY A 77 19.77 -18.04 -24.22
N CYS A 78 20.90 -17.35 -24.24
CA CYS A 78 21.29 -16.39 -23.20
C CYS A 78 20.37 -15.16 -23.17
N ILE A 79 19.91 -14.67 -24.32
CA ILE A 79 18.95 -13.56 -24.40
C ILE A 79 17.57 -14.00 -23.87
N ILE A 80 17.09 -15.18 -24.27
CA ILE A 80 15.84 -15.75 -23.74
C ILE A 80 15.95 -15.92 -22.23
N PHE A 81 17.06 -16.43 -21.71
CA PHE A 81 17.28 -16.54 -20.26
C PHE A 81 17.25 -15.16 -19.58
N ALA A 82 17.93 -14.15 -20.14
CA ALA A 82 17.90 -12.80 -19.60
C ALA A 82 16.49 -12.18 -19.60
N LEU A 83 15.72 -12.35 -20.68
CA LEU A 83 14.35 -11.85 -20.81
C LEU A 83 13.35 -12.63 -19.94
N CYS A 84 13.51 -13.95 -19.83
CA CYS A 84 12.67 -14.80 -18.98
C CYS A 84 12.99 -14.61 -17.49
N SER A 85 14.25 -14.30 -17.13
CA SER A 85 14.62 -13.94 -15.75
C SER A 85 13.92 -12.66 -15.27
N GLU A 86 13.51 -11.79 -16.19
CA GLU A 86 12.69 -10.61 -15.91
C GLU A 86 11.22 -10.97 -15.66
N LYS A 87 10.73 -12.05 -16.31
CA LYS A 87 9.39 -12.63 -16.09
C LYS A 87 9.30 -13.58 -14.91
N ILE A 88 10.41 -14.12 -14.43
CA ILE A 88 10.53 -14.65 -13.08
C ILE A 88 10.50 -13.41 -12.18
N LYS A 89 9.30 -12.85 -12.02
CA LYS A 89 8.98 -11.88 -10.98
C LYS A 89 9.74 -12.36 -9.75
N LYS A 90 10.50 -11.44 -9.12
CA LYS A 90 10.78 -11.52 -7.68
C LYS A 90 9.53 -12.14 -7.09
N VAL A 91 9.60 -13.39 -6.62
CA VAL A 91 8.62 -13.81 -5.63
C VAL A 91 9.14 -13.02 -4.43
N PRO A 92 8.59 -11.83 -4.11
CA PRO A 92 8.93 -11.25 -2.84
C PRO A 92 8.68 -12.37 -1.81
N PRO A 93 9.58 -12.58 -0.84
CA PRO A 93 9.26 -13.48 0.27
C PRO A 93 7.83 -13.15 0.69
N THR A 94 6.98 -14.17 0.79
CA THR A 94 5.55 -13.99 1.05
C THR A 94 5.45 -13.01 2.22
N PRO A 95 4.94 -11.79 2.01
CA PRO A 95 5.15 -10.74 3.00
C PRO A 95 4.45 -11.16 4.29
N ILE A 96 5.21 -11.32 5.38
CA ILE A 96 4.68 -11.82 6.66
C ILE A 96 3.65 -10.82 7.17
N SER A 97 2.38 -11.23 7.30
CA SER A 97 1.34 -10.38 7.88
C SER A 97 1.72 -10.01 9.31
N HIS A 98 1.76 -8.72 9.62
CA HIS A 98 1.94 -8.18 10.98
C HIS A 98 0.62 -7.67 11.56
N LYS A 99 -0.51 -8.06 10.96
CA LYS A 99 -1.85 -7.62 11.37
C LYS A 99 -2.10 -7.90 12.85
N GLU A 100 -1.81 -9.12 13.29
CA GLU A 100 -2.05 -9.58 14.66
C GLU A 100 -1.24 -8.78 15.68
N GLU A 101 0.00 -8.41 15.33
CA GLU A 101 0.89 -7.59 16.15
C GLU A 101 0.37 -6.16 16.30
N ILE A 102 -0.14 -5.56 15.21
CA ILE A 102 -0.76 -4.23 15.25
C ILE A 102 -2.05 -4.25 16.10
N ILE A 103 -2.88 -5.29 15.95
CA ILE A 103 -4.12 -5.43 16.73
C ILE A 103 -3.81 -5.58 18.22
N ALA A 104 -2.83 -6.42 18.57
CA ALA A 104 -2.43 -6.61 19.97
C ALA A 104 -1.95 -5.30 20.62
N TRP A 105 -1.12 -4.54 19.90
CA TRP A 105 -0.67 -3.24 20.38
C TRP A 105 -1.82 -2.23 20.51
N PHE A 106 -2.70 -2.16 19.52
CA PHE A 106 -3.89 -1.30 19.60
C PHE A 106 -4.77 -1.63 20.81
N GLU A 107 -5.04 -2.91 21.07
CA GLU A 107 -5.84 -3.32 22.22
C GLU A 107 -5.18 -2.92 23.55
N GLU A 108 -3.86 -3.08 23.66
CA GLU A 108 -3.10 -2.61 24.82
C GLU A 108 -3.24 -1.08 25.02
N ARG A 109 -3.01 -0.29 23.97
CA ARG A 109 -3.08 1.18 24.05
C ARG A 109 -4.49 1.69 24.32
N LYS A 110 -5.50 1.10 23.68
CA LYS A 110 -6.91 1.37 23.95
C LYS A 110 -7.26 1.14 25.42
N ASN A 111 -6.78 0.06 26.01
CA ASN A 111 -7.06 -0.22 27.42
C ASN A 111 -6.45 0.84 28.34
N ILE A 112 -5.23 1.32 28.04
CA ILE A 112 -4.60 2.43 28.76
C ILE A 112 -5.42 3.71 28.64
N ASP A 113 -5.90 4.04 27.43
CA ASP A 113 -6.78 5.19 27.18
C ASP A 113 -8.05 5.12 28.03
N MET A 114 -8.70 3.95 28.05
CA MET A 114 -9.90 3.71 28.85
C MET A 114 -9.65 3.73 30.36
N GLU A 115 -8.47 3.31 30.82
CA GLU A 115 -8.09 3.41 32.23
C GLU A 115 -7.90 4.88 32.63
N LYS A 116 -7.22 5.67 31.80
CA LYS A 116 -7.05 7.11 32.03
C LYS A 116 -8.37 7.89 32.00
N GLU A 117 -9.28 7.56 31.08
CA GLU A 117 -10.64 8.14 31.06
C GLU A 117 -11.40 7.83 32.36
N LYS A 118 -11.22 6.64 32.96
CA LYS A 118 -11.86 6.32 34.24
C LYS A 118 -11.26 7.09 35.41
N GLU A 119 -9.95 7.34 35.38
CA GLU A 119 -9.23 8.08 36.41
C GLU A 119 -9.56 9.58 36.37
N ASP A 120 -9.60 10.17 35.18
CA ASP A 120 -9.90 11.58 34.95
C ASP A 120 -10.69 11.79 33.65
N PRO A 121 -12.04 11.67 33.71
CA PRO A 121 -12.89 11.78 32.53
C PRO A 121 -12.91 13.17 31.89
N GLU A 122 -12.62 14.22 32.65
CA GLU A 122 -12.66 15.60 32.14
C GLU A 122 -11.44 15.90 31.27
N HIS A 123 -10.28 15.37 31.66
CA HIS A 123 -9.05 15.58 30.92
C HIS A 123 -8.74 14.47 29.94
N PHE A 124 -9.12 13.21 30.18
CA PHE A 124 -8.80 12.05 29.32
C PHE A 124 -10.01 11.39 28.68
N GLY A 125 -11.21 11.95 28.81
CA GLY A 125 -12.41 11.34 28.26
C GLY A 125 -12.56 11.50 26.76
N ARG A 126 -13.33 10.60 26.14
CA ARG A 126 -13.72 10.70 24.71
C ARG A 126 -14.50 11.96 24.34
N THR A 127 -14.98 12.70 25.35
CA THR A 127 -15.67 13.99 25.24
C THR A 127 -14.78 15.18 25.59
N ALA A 128 -13.53 14.94 26.02
CA ALA A 128 -12.57 16.01 26.26
C ALA A 128 -12.30 16.76 24.95
N THR A 129 -12.17 18.08 25.06
CA THR A 129 -11.91 18.97 23.93
C THR A 129 -10.60 19.69 24.16
N ASP A 130 -9.69 19.59 23.20
CA ASP A 130 -8.49 20.43 23.17
C ASP A 130 -8.64 21.45 22.03
N ILE A 131 -8.56 22.75 22.35
CA ILE A 131 -8.83 23.82 21.38
C ILE A 131 -7.71 23.81 20.31
N PRO A 132 -8.00 23.71 18.99
CA PRO A 132 -9.26 24.00 18.31
C PRO A 132 -10.03 22.76 17.80
N MET A 133 -9.74 21.57 18.32
CA MET A 133 -10.28 20.29 17.85
C MET A 133 -11.59 19.88 18.54
N ARG A 134 -12.40 19.13 17.80
CA ARG A 134 -13.61 18.44 18.29
C ARG A 134 -13.21 17.24 19.13
N SER A 135 -14.05 16.83 20.08
CA SER A 135 -13.80 15.61 20.87
C SER A 135 -13.76 14.34 20.00
N ALA A 136 -13.10 13.27 20.45
CA ALA A 136 -13.07 12.00 19.73
C ALA A 136 -14.49 11.49 19.41
N LEU A 137 -15.44 11.68 20.33
CA LEU A 137 -16.84 11.31 20.12
C LEU A 137 -17.53 12.17 19.05
N ASP A 138 -17.27 13.48 19.01
CA ASP A 138 -17.82 14.36 17.98
C ASP A 138 -17.29 13.99 16.60
N GLN A 139 -16.02 13.63 16.51
CA GLN A 139 -15.40 13.19 15.27
C GLN A 139 -15.96 11.85 14.78
N PHE A 140 -16.21 10.90 15.70
CA PHE A 140 -16.93 9.66 15.41
C PHE A 140 -18.35 9.92 14.86
N ASN A 141 -19.13 10.76 15.55
CA ASN A 141 -20.50 11.08 15.16
C ASN A 141 -20.54 11.73 13.78
N HIS A 142 -19.59 12.63 13.54
CA HIS A 142 -19.45 13.29 12.26
C HIS A 142 -19.05 12.33 11.15
N SER A 143 -18.09 11.43 11.41
CA SER A 143 -17.71 10.38 10.47
C SER A 143 -18.92 9.51 10.09
N CYS A 144 -19.74 9.10 11.06
CA CYS A 144 -20.98 8.37 10.82
C CYS A 144 -22.01 9.15 10.00
N HIS A 145 -22.10 10.47 10.20
CA HIS A 145 -22.97 11.34 9.40
C HIS A 145 -22.56 11.36 7.92
N HIS A 146 -21.26 11.30 7.59
CA HIS A 146 -20.83 11.35 6.19
C HIS A 146 -21.02 10.04 5.42
N ILE A 147 -20.96 8.92 6.11
CA ILE A 147 -21.09 7.60 5.49
C ILE A 147 -22.53 7.04 5.51
N HIS A 148 -23.49 7.84 5.98
CA HIS A 148 -24.87 7.40 6.22
C HIS A 148 -25.57 6.80 4.99
N GLU A 149 -25.13 7.15 3.78
CA GLU A 149 -25.64 6.59 2.53
C GLU A 149 -25.21 5.13 2.27
N SER A 150 -24.24 4.60 3.03
CA SER A 150 -23.83 3.20 2.98
C SER A 150 -24.20 2.50 4.30
N PRO A 151 -25.25 1.66 4.31
CA PRO A 151 -25.61 0.86 5.47
C PRO A 151 -24.48 -0.06 5.93
N ALA A 152 -23.79 -0.72 4.99
CA ALA A 152 -22.67 -1.60 5.29
C ALA A 152 -21.52 -0.86 6.00
N LEU A 153 -21.19 0.36 5.54
CA LEU A 153 -20.13 1.14 6.14
C LEU A 153 -20.55 1.71 7.50
N THR A 154 -21.80 2.16 7.61
CA THR A 154 -22.37 2.69 8.86
C THR A 154 -22.38 1.63 9.96
N GLU A 155 -22.78 0.39 9.62
CA GLU A 155 -22.69 -0.75 10.53
C GLU A 155 -21.23 -0.97 10.97
N THR A 156 -20.30 -1.00 10.01
CA THR A 156 -18.88 -1.24 10.29
C THR A 156 -18.30 -0.20 11.25
N TYR A 157 -18.57 1.09 11.03
CA TYR A 157 -18.06 2.17 11.88
C TYR A 157 -18.64 2.08 13.30
N ARG A 158 -19.92 1.76 13.44
CA ARG A 158 -20.56 1.58 14.76
C ARG A 158 -19.97 0.37 15.50
N SER A 159 -19.74 -0.74 14.81
CA SER A 159 -19.14 -1.95 15.41
C SER A 159 -17.67 -1.77 15.78
N HIS A 160 -16.98 -0.79 15.21
CA HIS A 160 -15.56 -0.50 15.46
C HIS A 160 -15.35 0.92 15.98
N GLN A 161 -16.29 1.40 16.81
CA GLN A 161 -16.23 2.73 17.41
C GLN A 161 -14.90 2.98 18.11
N ASP A 162 -14.37 1.99 18.83
CA ASP A 162 -13.10 2.07 19.54
C ASP A 162 -11.91 2.46 18.64
N VAL A 163 -11.88 1.98 17.40
CA VAL A 163 -10.80 2.31 16.45
C VAL A 163 -10.88 3.78 16.03
N LEU A 164 -12.10 4.28 15.82
CA LEU A 164 -12.34 5.69 15.50
C LEU A 164 -12.01 6.58 16.69
N LEU A 165 -12.44 6.20 17.90
CA LEU A 165 -12.09 6.93 19.11
C LEU A 165 -10.58 6.95 19.36
N PHE A 166 -9.89 5.82 19.16
CA PHE A 166 -8.44 5.73 19.31
C PHE A 166 -7.68 6.64 18.35
N LYS A 167 -8.12 6.71 17.09
CA LYS A 167 -7.52 7.58 16.07
C LYS A 167 -7.50 9.04 16.52
N ASP A 168 -8.56 9.44 17.21
CA ASP A 168 -8.91 10.82 17.53
C ASP A 168 -8.81 11.11 19.03
N TRP A 169 -8.17 10.20 19.76
CA TRP A 169 -8.06 10.28 21.20
C TRP A 169 -7.19 11.47 21.58
N CYS A 170 -7.71 12.26 22.50
CA CYS A 170 -7.03 13.40 23.06
C CYS A 170 -7.37 13.44 24.55
N PRO A 171 -6.37 13.63 25.43
CA PRO A 171 -4.98 13.99 25.22
C PRO A 171 -4.08 12.75 25.16
N VAL A 172 -2.79 13.01 24.95
CA VAL A 172 -1.79 11.98 24.70
C VAL A 172 -1.53 11.03 25.85
N THR A 173 -1.36 9.75 25.52
CA THR A 173 -1.16 8.67 26.48
C THR A 173 0.04 7.79 26.19
N LEU A 174 0.69 7.93 25.03
CA LEU A 174 1.89 7.20 24.64
C LEU A 174 3.12 7.79 25.34
N PRO A 175 3.85 7.00 26.14
CA PRO A 175 4.93 7.53 26.99
C PRO A 175 6.24 7.78 26.23
N ASP A 176 6.40 7.20 25.04
CA ASP A 176 7.65 7.15 24.29
C ASP A 176 7.74 8.20 23.17
N VAL A 177 6.70 9.02 22.99
CA VAL A 177 6.61 10.02 21.91
C VAL A 177 6.02 11.33 22.40
N THR A 178 6.21 12.40 21.63
CA THR A 178 5.59 13.71 21.88
C THR A 178 4.12 13.74 21.50
N SER A 179 3.42 14.79 21.92
CA SER A 179 2.00 14.97 21.59
C SER A 179 1.71 15.02 20.10
N GLU A 180 2.56 15.72 19.35
CA GLU A 180 2.44 15.81 17.89
C GLU A 180 2.62 14.44 17.24
N GLU A 181 3.64 13.68 17.66
CA GLU A 181 3.97 12.37 17.10
C GLU A 181 2.88 11.33 17.39
N GLU A 182 2.30 11.32 18.59
CA GLU A 182 1.20 10.44 18.93
C GLU A 182 -0.01 10.65 18.02
N VAL A 183 -0.37 11.91 17.72
CA VAL A 183 -1.45 12.21 16.77
C VAL A 183 -1.15 11.61 15.39
N LEU A 184 0.10 11.72 14.92
CA LEU A 184 0.51 11.11 13.66
C LEU A 184 0.42 9.57 13.71
N ILE A 185 0.88 8.96 14.81
CA ILE A 185 0.89 7.50 15.00
C ILE A 185 -0.54 6.95 15.06
N ARG A 186 -1.41 7.55 15.89
CA ARG A 186 -2.82 7.19 16.00
C ARG A 186 -3.55 7.33 14.68
N SER A 187 -3.27 8.41 13.94
CA SER A 187 -3.80 8.61 12.58
C SER A 187 -3.41 7.47 11.65
N VAL A 188 -2.13 7.08 11.61
CA VAL A 188 -1.65 5.99 10.74
C VAL A 188 -2.25 4.64 11.14
N VAL A 189 -2.14 4.27 12.41
CA VAL A 189 -2.57 2.95 12.90
C VAL A 189 -4.10 2.84 12.90
N GLY A 190 -4.82 3.86 13.38
CA GLY A 190 -6.27 3.90 13.40
C GLY A 190 -6.88 3.86 11.99
N SER A 191 -6.31 4.60 11.02
CA SER A 191 -6.72 4.50 9.62
C SER A 191 -6.53 3.10 9.05
N TYR A 192 -5.40 2.45 9.31
CA TYR A 192 -5.15 1.09 8.85
C TYR A 192 -6.17 0.11 9.45
N LEU A 193 -6.37 0.15 10.77
CA LEU A 193 -7.31 -0.73 11.46
C LEU A 193 -8.75 -0.55 10.96
N LEU A 194 -9.16 0.69 10.70
CA LEU A 194 -10.49 0.98 10.15
C LEU A 194 -10.63 0.46 8.71
N MET A 195 -9.60 0.62 7.88
CA MET A 195 -9.58 0.03 6.54
C MET A 195 -9.66 -1.51 6.60
N GLU A 196 -8.90 -2.13 7.51
CA GLU A 196 -8.89 -3.58 7.73
C GLU A 196 -10.27 -4.07 8.20
N ALA A 197 -10.94 -3.34 9.10
CA ALA A 197 -12.31 -3.65 9.53
C ALA A 197 -13.33 -3.58 8.37
N CYS A 198 -13.07 -2.76 7.35
CA CYS A 198 -13.91 -2.67 6.16
C CYS A 198 -13.67 -3.79 5.15
N VAL A 199 -12.52 -4.50 5.19
CA VAL A 199 -12.15 -5.56 4.24
C VAL A 199 -13.26 -6.60 4.03
N PRO A 200 -13.89 -7.18 5.09
CA PRO A 200 -14.93 -8.18 4.91
C PRO A 200 -16.19 -7.65 4.22
N LYS A 201 -16.43 -6.34 4.28
CA LYS A 201 -17.62 -5.68 3.72
C LYS A 201 -17.38 -5.10 2.33
N VAL A 202 -16.15 -5.15 1.79
CA VAL A 202 -15.81 -4.55 0.48
C VAL A 202 -16.74 -5.01 -0.62
N SER A 203 -17.01 -6.33 -0.76
CA SER A 203 -17.93 -6.82 -1.81
C SER A 203 -19.31 -6.17 -1.70
N MET A 204 -19.83 -6.01 -0.48
CA MET A 204 -21.14 -5.37 -0.27
C MET A 204 -21.10 -3.88 -0.61
N LEU A 205 -20.03 -3.17 -0.27
CA LEU A 205 -19.84 -1.76 -0.65
C LEU A 205 -19.81 -1.60 -2.17
N ILE A 206 -19.16 -2.52 -2.87
CA ILE A 206 -19.13 -2.52 -4.34
C ILE A 206 -20.51 -2.85 -4.92
N ASP A 207 -21.24 -3.77 -4.31
CA ASP A 207 -22.60 -4.13 -4.75
C ASP A 207 -23.59 -2.98 -4.50
N GLU A 208 -23.49 -2.25 -3.39
CA GLU A 208 -24.24 -1.01 -3.11
C GLU A 208 -24.00 0.02 -4.22
N LEU A 209 -22.73 0.30 -4.54
CA LEU A 209 -22.36 1.22 -5.62
C LEU A 209 -22.83 0.73 -7.00
N HIS A 210 -22.71 -0.56 -7.27
CA HIS A 210 -23.17 -1.15 -8.52
C HIS A 210 -24.69 -1.11 -8.67
N ASN A 211 -25.44 -1.26 -7.57
CA ASN A 211 -26.89 -1.12 -7.58
C ASN A 211 -27.33 0.33 -7.80
N LYS A 212 -26.63 1.31 -7.24
CA LYS A 212 -26.86 2.74 -7.54
C LYS A 212 -26.69 3.06 -9.04
N LEU A 213 -25.91 2.28 -9.80
CA LEU A 213 -25.83 2.43 -11.27
C LEU A 213 -27.11 2.05 -12.02
N LYS A 214 -27.99 1.23 -11.41
CA LYS A 214 -29.25 0.78 -12.00
C LYS A 214 -30.35 1.82 -11.86
N SER A 215 -30.27 2.67 -10.84
CA SER A 215 -31.20 3.78 -10.61
C SER A 215 -30.79 5.02 -11.42
N PRO A 216 -31.64 5.55 -12.33
CA PRO A 216 -31.30 6.71 -13.13
C PRO A 216 -30.94 7.96 -12.32
N SER A 217 -31.61 8.18 -11.17
CA SER A 217 -31.42 9.33 -10.28
C SER A 217 -30.16 9.21 -9.42
N GLU A 218 -29.91 8.05 -8.82
CA GLU A 218 -28.73 7.85 -7.94
C GLU A 218 -27.43 7.81 -8.75
N ARG A 219 -27.49 7.27 -9.97
CA ARG A 219 -26.37 7.31 -10.93
C ARG A 219 -25.92 8.73 -11.21
N GLU A 220 -26.81 9.72 -11.16
CA GLU A 220 -26.46 11.12 -11.42
C GLU A 220 -25.53 11.70 -10.35
N CYS A 221 -25.61 11.16 -9.14
CA CYS A 221 -24.80 11.57 -8.00
C CYS A 221 -23.42 10.89 -7.98
N LEU A 222 -23.28 9.71 -8.60
CA LEU A 222 -22.05 8.91 -8.55
C LEU A 222 -20.91 9.41 -9.44
N PHE A 223 -21.22 9.97 -10.62
CA PHE A 223 -20.21 10.29 -11.64
C PHE A 223 -20.29 11.74 -12.14
N ILE A 224 -19.18 12.24 -12.68
CA ILE A 224 -19.17 13.50 -13.45
C ILE A 224 -19.70 13.25 -14.87
N ASP A 225 -19.16 12.27 -15.62
CA ASP A 225 -19.69 11.83 -16.92
C ASP A 225 -20.46 10.51 -16.80
N LYS A 226 -21.80 10.64 -16.81
CA LYS A 226 -22.76 9.60 -16.47
C LYS A 226 -22.78 8.42 -17.46
N LYS A 227 -22.70 8.69 -18.78
CA LYS A 227 -22.96 7.65 -19.80
C LYS A 227 -21.73 6.81 -20.10
N THR A 228 -20.57 7.46 -20.19
CA THR A 228 -19.30 6.79 -20.51
C THR A 228 -18.87 5.86 -19.38
N LEU A 229 -18.90 6.34 -18.14
CA LEU A 229 -18.44 5.60 -16.97
C LEU A 229 -19.39 4.44 -16.61
N GLN A 230 -20.70 4.62 -16.74
CA GLN A 230 -21.64 3.52 -16.53
C GLN A 230 -21.39 2.35 -17.50
N ARG A 231 -21.25 2.65 -18.80
CA ARG A 231 -20.94 1.61 -19.80
C ARG A 231 -19.65 0.89 -19.44
N LYS A 232 -18.58 1.63 -19.10
CA LYS A 232 -17.31 1.04 -18.65
C LYS A 232 -17.50 0.11 -17.45
N ALA A 233 -18.27 0.52 -16.43
CA ALA A 233 -18.53 -0.28 -15.24
C ALA A 233 -19.26 -1.61 -15.58
N SER A 234 -20.23 -1.58 -16.50
CA SER A 234 -21.00 -2.77 -16.89
C SER A 234 -20.19 -3.84 -17.63
N PHE A 235 -19.02 -3.48 -18.18
CA PHE A 235 -18.12 -4.43 -18.85
C PHE A 235 -17.04 -5.01 -17.91
N LEU A 236 -17.03 -4.65 -16.63
CA LEU A 236 -16.10 -5.19 -15.64
C LEU A 236 -16.71 -6.41 -14.97
N PHE A 237 -16.07 -7.57 -15.16
CA PHE A 237 -16.60 -8.85 -14.70
C PHE A 237 -16.07 -9.29 -13.34
N THR A 238 -14.97 -8.70 -12.85
CA THR A 238 -14.38 -9.05 -11.55
C THR A 238 -14.71 -7.99 -10.50
N GLN A 239 -15.01 -8.45 -9.28
CA GLN A 239 -15.21 -7.57 -8.11
C GLN A 239 -13.99 -6.65 -7.90
N LYS A 240 -12.79 -7.17 -8.09
CA LYS A 240 -11.53 -6.42 -7.96
C LYS A 240 -11.40 -5.30 -8.99
N ASP A 241 -11.75 -5.54 -10.24
CA ASP A 241 -11.73 -4.50 -11.28
C ASP A 241 -12.82 -3.47 -11.07
N LEU A 242 -13.99 -3.89 -10.59
CA LEU A 242 -15.11 -3.01 -10.28
C LEU A 242 -14.79 -2.13 -9.07
N ALA A 243 -14.22 -2.69 -8.01
CA ALA A 243 -13.70 -1.95 -6.85
C ALA A 243 -12.67 -0.90 -7.27
N THR A 244 -11.72 -1.31 -8.13
CA THR A 244 -10.69 -0.43 -8.70
C THR A 244 -11.30 0.72 -9.49
N PHE A 245 -12.31 0.41 -10.31
CA PHE A 245 -13.02 1.40 -11.10
C PHE A 245 -13.77 2.39 -10.20
N PHE A 246 -14.53 1.90 -9.23
CA PHE A 246 -15.25 2.79 -8.32
C PHE A 246 -14.30 3.66 -7.53
N LEU A 247 -13.21 3.09 -6.98
CA LEU A 247 -12.19 3.84 -6.26
C LEU A 247 -11.65 5.03 -7.06
N ALA A 248 -11.42 4.85 -8.37
CA ALA A 248 -10.85 5.87 -9.24
C ALA A 248 -11.86 6.90 -9.81
N TYR A 249 -13.13 6.50 -10.00
CA TYR A 249 -14.08 7.26 -10.83
C TYR A 249 -15.37 7.71 -10.13
N THR A 250 -15.75 7.15 -8.97
CA THR A 250 -16.89 7.72 -8.24
C THR A 250 -16.49 9.03 -7.56
N ARG A 251 -17.45 9.93 -7.40
CA ARG A 251 -17.23 11.14 -6.60
C ARG A 251 -16.92 10.73 -5.17
N VAL A 252 -16.00 11.44 -4.55
CA VAL A 252 -15.51 11.02 -3.24
C VAL A 252 -16.46 11.33 -2.09
N ASN A 253 -17.43 12.22 -2.31
CA ASN A 253 -18.52 12.43 -1.36
C ASN A 253 -19.59 11.32 -1.41
N ASP A 254 -19.41 10.27 -2.22
CA ASP A 254 -20.31 9.10 -2.18
C ASP A 254 -20.19 8.30 -0.88
N GLY A 255 -19.09 8.46 -0.13
CA GLY A 255 -18.88 7.86 1.20
C GLY A 255 -18.52 6.37 1.19
N HIS A 256 -18.93 5.60 0.18
CA HIS A 256 -18.85 4.13 0.19
C HIS A 256 -17.40 3.60 0.19
N LEU A 257 -16.48 4.31 -0.48
CA LEU A 257 -15.04 3.98 -0.51
C LEU A 257 -14.18 5.02 0.22
N ALA A 258 -14.79 5.84 1.08
CA ALA A 258 -14.09 6.85 1.86
C ALA A 258 -12.95 6.28 2.73
N PRO A 259 -13.08 5.12 3.43
CA PRO A 259 -11.99 4.56 4.21
C PRO A 259 -10.75 4.28 3.37
N PHE A 260 -10.94 3.78 2.13
CA PHE A 260 -9.83 3.46 1.26
C PHE A 260 -9.19 4.72 0.69
N ARG A 261 -9.97 5.70 0.22
CA ARG A 261 -9.42 6.95 -0.34
C ARG A 261 -8.79 7.85 0.72
N ALA A 262 -9.60 8.25 1.69
CA ALA A 262 -9.17 9.19 2.71
C ALA A 262 -8.18 8.52 3.67
N GLY A 263 -8.45 7.28 4.11
CA GLY A 263 -7.54 6.54 4.98
C GLY A 263 -6.14 6.38 4.37
N ALA A 264 -6.03 6.03 3.08
CA ALA A 264 -4.72 5.94 2.41
C ALA A 264 -3.98 7.28 2.39
N LYS A 265 -4.69 8.38 2.10
CA LYS A 265 -4.11 9.73 2.16
C LYS A 265 -3.64 10.08 3.57
N TRP A 266 -4.46 9.84 4.58
CA TRP A 266 -4.13 10.09 5.98
C TRP A 266 -2.90 9.31 6.41
N ILE A 267 -2.87 8.01 6.14
CA ILE A 267 -1.71 7.14 6.40
C ILE A 267 -0.45 7.68 5.73
N LEU A 268 -0.50 8.00 4.43
CA LEU A 268 0.66 8.49 3.71
C LEU A 268 1.21 9.79 4.31
N ILE A 269 0.35 10.79 4.48
CA ILE A 269 0.77 12.13 4.94
C ILE A 269 1.36 12.04 6.35
N HIS A 270 0.68 11.34 7.26
CA HIS A 270 1.07 11.28 8.67
C HIS A 270 2.32 10.41 8.85
N TYR A 271 2.40 9.29 8.14
CA TYR A 271 3.57 8.42 8.20
C TYR A 271 4.82 9.10 7.63
N VAL A 272 4.71 9.75 6.46
CA VAL A 272 5.86 10.45 5.86
C VAL A 272 6.32 11.61 6.73
N ARG A 273 5.39 12.37 7.32
CA ARG A 273 5.72 13.44 8.28
C ARG A 273 6.45 12.87 9.50
N LEU A 274 5.90 11.84 10.14
CA LEU A 274 6.48 11.17 11.29
C LEU A 274 7.90 10.65 10.96
N ARG A 275 8.06 10.00 9.80
CA ARG A 275 9.32 9.41 9.35
C ARG A 275 10.42 10.43 9.07
N ARG A 276 10.07 11.68 8.73
CA ARG A 276 11.00 12.79 8.52
C ARG A 276 11.43 13.47 9.83
N GLN A 277 10.60 13.43 10.86
CA GLN A 277 10.82 14.11 12.13
C GLN A 277 11.50 13.23 13.19
N HIS A 278 11.29 11.91 13.13
CA HIS A 278 11.75 10.97 14.16
C HIS A 278 12.99 10.17 13.74
N ASN A 279 13.76 9.68 14.71
CA ASN A 279 14.90 8.81 14.47
C ASN A 279 14.47 7.49 13.81
N GLN A 280 15.21 7.11 12.75
CA GLN A 280 14.96 5.90 11.98
C GLN A 280 14.90 4.64 12.84
N ASN A 281 15.79 4.50 13.83
CA ASN A 281 15.90 3.27 14.62
C ASN A 281 14.60 2.90 15.34
N ASP A 282 13.80 3.90 15.72
CA ASP A 282 12.57 3.70 16.49
C ASP A 282 11.46 3.05 15.65
N PHE A 283 11.48 3.22 14.32
CA PHE A 283 10.57 2.51 13.41
C PHE A 283 10.93 1.03 13.26
N PHE A 284 12.14 0.62 13.62
CA PHE A 284 12.63 -0.76 13.50
C PHE A 284 12.85 -1.42 14.87
N THR A 285 12.41 -0.78 15.95
CA THR A 285 12.55 -1.28 17.32
C THR A 285 11.19 -1.74 17.87
N PRO A 286 10.95 -3.06 18.00
CA PRO A 286 9.70 -3.57 18.59
C PRO A 286 9.45 -2.97 19.98
N GLY A 287 8.20 -2.60 20.25
CA GLY A 287 7.79 -1.93 21.48
C GLY A 287 7.75 -0.41 21.42
N HIS A 288 8.44 0.23 20.47
CA HIS A 288 8.31 1.67 20.23
C HIS A 288 7.07 1.96 19.38
N SER A 289 6.34 3.06 19.64
CA SER A 289 5.09 3.40 18.97
C SER A 289 5.27 3.62 17.45
N CYS A 290 6.36 4.27 17.02
CA CYS A 290 6.77 4.39 15.61
C CYS A 290 6.91 3.06 14.86
N TYR A 291 7.30 1.97 15.53
CA TYR A 291 7.41 0.66 14.91
C TYR A 291 6.04 0.16 14.42
N TYR A 292 4.98 0.34 15.20
CA TYR A 292 3.63 -0.06 14.82
C TYR A 292 3.05 0.82 13.71
N ALA A 293 3.39 2.11 13.68
CA ALA A 293 3.06 2.99 12.55
C ALA A 293 3.70 2.50 11.24
N ARG A 294 4.97 2.06 11.27
CA ARG A 294 5.63 1.44 10.10
C ARG A 294 4.94 0.16 9.66
N LEU A 295 4.62 -0.71 10.61
CA LEU A 295 3.91 -1.96 10.29
C LEU A 295 2.56 -1.66 9.62
N ALA A 296 1.77 -0.75 10.17
CA ALA A 296 0.49 -0.31 9.60
C ALA A 296 0.63 0.30 8.20
N PHE A 297 1.66 1.12 7.97
CA PHE A 297 1.96 1.67 6.65
C PHE A 297 2.23 0.55 5.62
N ASN A 298 3.09 -0.41 5.96
CA ASN A 298 3.42 -1.53 5.07
C ASN A 298 2.23 -2.48 4.86
N GLN A 299 1.45 -2.78 5.90
CA GLN A 299 0.24 -3.61 5.78
C GLN A 299 -0.83 -2.96 4.91
N THR A 300 -0.96 -1.63 4.94
CA THR A 300 -1.88 -0.89 4.07
C THR A 300 -1.61 -1.16 2.60
N GLN A 301 -0.35 -1.21 2.17
CA GLN A 301 0.00 -1.52 0.78
C GLN A 301 -0.46 -2.92 0.38
N ARG A 302 -0.30 -3.89 1.29
CA ARG A 302 -0.72 -5.29 1.05
C ARG A 302 -2.22 -5.41 0.96
N LEU A 303 -2.95 -4.74 1.85
CA LEU A 303 -4.41 -4.64 1.79
C LEU A 303 -4.85 -4.11 0.42
N TYR A 304 -4.19 -3.06 -0.08
CA TYR A 304 -4.47 -2.54 -1.42
C TYR A 304 -4.23 -3.54 -2.54
N HIS A 305 -3.10 -4.27 -2.48
CA HIS A 305 -2.78 -5.34 -3.42
C HIS A 305 -3.80 -6.48 -3.39
N GLN A 306 -4.41 -6.76 -2.24
CA GLN A 306 -5.46 -7.77 -2.10
C GLN A 306 -6.78 -7.27 -2.72
N LEU A 307 -7.23 -6.08 -2.33
CA LEU A 307 -8.56 -5.54 -2.66
C LEU A 307 -8.69 -4.97 -4.08
N PHE A 308 -7.63 -4.36 -4.62
CA PHE A 308 -7.69 -3.58 -5.85
C PHE A 308 -6.70 -4.09 -6.91
N ASN A 309 -7.05 -3.90 -8.18
CA ASN A 309 -6.18 -4.15 -9.31
C ASN A 309 -5.14 -3.00 -9.40
N VAL A 310 -4.03 -3.17 -8.66
CA VAL A 310 -2.96 -2.16 -8.58
C VAL A 310 -2.31 -1.88 -9.94
N GLU A 311 -2.21 -2.88 -10.82
CA GLU A 311 -1.69 -2.65 -12.19
C GLU A 311 -2.58 -1.68 -12.97
N LYS A 312 -3.91 -1.85 -12.85
CA LYS A 312 -4.89 -0.94 -13.45
C LYS A 312 -4.89 0.43 -12.79
N LEU A 313 -4.74 0.51 -11.46
CA LEU A 313 -4.55 1.80 -10.77
C LEU A 313 -3.33 2.55 -11.32
N ARG A 314 -2.17 1.89 -11.44
CA ARG A 314 -0.95 2.50 -12.02
C ARG A 314 -1.18 3.00 -13.46
N SER A 315 -1.93 2.25 -14.26
CA SER A 315 -2.29 2.67 -15.63
C SER A 315 -3.20 3.90 -15.65
N ILE A 316 -4.17 3.98 -14.73
CA ILE A 316 -5.03 5.17 -14.56
C ILE A 316 -4.16 6.38 -14.17
N TYR A 317 -3.17 6.20 -13.29
CA TYR A 317 -2.27 7.27 -12.84
C TYR A 317 -1.45 7.82 -14.00
N ALA A 318 -0.81 6.91 -14.75
CA ALA A 318 0.04 7.28 -15.88
C ALA A 318 -0.72 8.04 -16.99
N ASN A 319 -2.05 7.96 -17.00
CA ASN A 319 -2.91 8.64 -17.95
C ASN A 319 -3.83 9.69 -17.31
N MET A 320 -3.59 10.09 -16.06
CA MET A 320 -4.49 10.99 -15.32
C MET A 320 -4.74 12.32 -16.04
N ASP A 321 -3.72 12.90 -16.68
CA ASP A 321 -3.85 14.16 -17.43
C ASP A 321 -4.69 14.03 -18.71
N LYS A 322 -4.88 12.80 -19.18
CA LYS A 322 -5.66 12.46 -20.40
C LYS A 322 -7.05 11.95 -20.06
N ASP A 323 -7.33 11.68 -18.79
CA ASP A 323 -8.62 11.20 -18.30
C ASP A 323 -9.27 12.25 -17.38
N PRO A 324 -9.99 13.24 -17.94
CA PRO A 324 -10.60 14.32 -17.15
C PRO A 324 -11.70 13.82 -16.21
N LEU A 325 -12.06 12.53 -16.27
CA LEU A 325 -13.07 11.90 -15.43
C LEU A 325 -12.46 11.21 -14.20
N CYS A 326 -11.16 10.98 -14.20
CA CYS A 326 -10.46 10.54 -13.00
C CYS A 326 -10.36 11.72 -12.02
N HIS A 327 -10.46 11.46 -10.72
CA HIS A 327 -10.23 12.45 -9.68
C HIS A 327 -8.76 12.41 -9.23
N PRO A 328 -7.84 13.19 -9.84
CA PRO A 328 -6.41 12.96 -9.65
C PRO A 328 -6.01 13.22 -8.19
N TRP A 329 -6.59 14.23 -7.56
CA TRP A 329 -6.31 14.58 -6.16
C TRP A 329 -6.74 13.50 -5.16
N ALA A 330 -7.71 12.63 -5.49
CA ALA A 330 -8.11 11.50 -4.63
C ALA A 330 -7.15 10.31 -4.79
N PHE A 331 -6.50 10.26 -5.94
CA PHE A 331 -5.84 9.07 -6.43
C PHE A 331 -4.30 9.15 -6.33
N ILE A 332 -3.72 10.35 -6.44
CA ILE A 332 -2.29 10.58 -6.26
C ILE A 332 -1.79 10.06 -4.89
N PRO A 333 -2.46 10.31 -3.74
CA PRO A 333 -1.99 9.78 -2.46
C PRO A 333 -1.99 8.24 -2.42
N ILE A 334 -2.98 7.60 -3.04
CA ILE A 334 -3.04 6.14 -3.13
C ILE A 334 -1.86 5.62 -3.95
N TYR A 335 -1.58 6.25 -5.09
CA TYR A 335 -0.45 5.86 -5.93
C TYR A 335 0.89 6.02 -5.20
N ASP A 336 1.10 7.15 -4.52
CA ASP A 336 2.34 7.43 -3.79
C ASP A 336 2.53 6.49 -2.59
N LEU A 337 1.45 6.14 -1.88
CA LEU A 337 1.46 5.11 -0.84
C LEU A 337 1.90 3.74 -1.37
N LEU A 338 1.54 3.41 -2.62
CA LEU A 338 1.86 2.12 -3.26
C LEU A 338 3.22 2.10 -3.98
N LYS A 339 4.04 3.16 -3.87
CA LYS A 339 5.38 3.22 -4.49
C LYS A 339 6.37 2.30 -3.79
N THR A 340 6.43 2.35 -2.45
CA THR A 340 7.42 1.60 -1.68
C THR A 340 6.96 1.31 -0.26
N GLU A 341 7.24 0.10 0.21
CA GLU A 341 7.26 -0.25 1.64
C GLU A 341 8.45 0.45 2.33
N ASP A 342 8.34 0.70 3.64
CA ASP A 342 9.45 1.19 4.46
C ASP A 342 10.24 0.01 5.03
N HIS A 343 11.42 -0.20 4.45
CA HIS A 343 12.44 -1.16 4.88
C HIS A 343 13.73 -0.47 5.38
N GLY A 344 13.66 0.82 5.68
CA GLY A 344 14.78 1.60 6.21
C GLY A 344 15.33 2.59 5.19
N ASP A 345 16.59 2.40 4.82
CA ASP A 345 17.33 3.36 4.00
C ASP A 345 16.70 3.54 2.61
N GLY A 346 16.61 4.79 2.15
CA GLY A 346 16.07 5.13 0.84
C GLY A 346 14.53 5.15 0.75
N PHE A 347 13.80 4.89 1.84
CA PHE A 347 12.34 5.06 1.87
C PHE A 347 11.93 6.51 1.57
N LEU A 348 12.52 7.47 2.30
CA LEU A 348 12.19 8.89 2.15
C LEU A 348 12.60 9.47 0.79
N GLU A 349 13.65 8.94 0.15
CA GLU A 349 14.10 9.37 -1.18
C GLU A 349 13.06 9.06 -2.27
N GLN A 350 12.21 8.06 -2.05
CA GLN A 350 11.16 7.66 -2.98
C GLN A 350 9.83 8.40 -2.73
N GLN A 351 9.75 9.17 -1.65
CA GLN A 351 8.58 9.96 -1.28
C GLN A 351 8.84 11.43 -1.62
N GLU A 352 8.22 11.89 -2.72
CA GLU A 352 8.30 13.29 -3.13
C GLU A 352 7.76 14.21 -2.03
N ASP A 353 8.42 15.35 -1.84
CA ASP A 353 7.89 16.42 -1.00
C ASP A 353 6.80 17.17 -1.78
N ARG A 354 5.60 16.58 -1.78
CA ARG A 354 4.44 17.07 -2.52
C ARG A 354 3.36 17.50 -1.54
N GLU A 355 2.85 18.71 -1.73
CA GLU A 355 1.61 19.12 -1.11
C GLU A 355 0.45 18.35 -1.74
N TYR A 356 -0.17 17.47 -0.95
CA TYR A 356 -1.44 16.88 -1.32
C TYR A 356 -2.54 17.91 -1.07
N PRO A 357 -3.44 18.18 -2.05
CA PRO A 357 -4.48 19.17 -1.89
C PRO A 357 -5.22 18.98 -0.56
N SER A 358 -5.13 20.00 0.30
CA SER A 358 -6.02 20.16 1.44
C SER A 358 -7.44 20.25 0.89
N ARG A 359 -8.33 19.37 1.34
CA ARG A 359 -9.72 19.44 0.90
C ARG A 359 -10.48 20.38 1.81
N ALA A 360 -11.16 21.35 1.21
CA ALA A 360 -12.28 22.02 1.84
C ALA A 360 -13.39 20.99 2.15
N ALA A 361 -13.79 20.90 3.42
CA ALA A 361 -15.08 20.41 3.95
C ALA A 361 -15.71 19.07 3.47
N GLN A 362 -15.16 18.34 2.50
CA GLN A 362 -15.92 17.30 1.78
C GLN A 362 -15.27 15.89 1.81
N ASP A 363 -14.12 15.72 2.48
CA ASP A 363 -13.42 14.42 2.62
C ASP A 363 -13.38 13.91 4.05
N GLN A 364 -14.49 14.08 4.76
CA GLN A 364 -14.51 14.14 6.21
C GLN A 364 -14.38 12.77 6.90
N PHE A 365 -13.33 12.01 6.55
CA PHE A 365 -12.49 11.24 7.46
C PHE A 365 -11.74 12.25 8.34
N TRP A 366 -12.46 12.94 9.23
CA TRP A 366 -11.81 13.75 10.24
C TRP A 366 -11.32 12.84 11.33
N GLY A 367 -9.99 12.87 11.49
CA GLY A 367 -9.41 13.15 12.79
C GLY A 367 -9.16 14.65 12.87
#